data_AF-A0AAW0GGI8-F1
#
_entry.id   AF-A0AAW0GGI8-F1
#
_cell.length_a   1.000
_cell.length_b   1.000
_cell.length_c   1.000
_cell.angle_alpha   90.00
_cell.angle_beta   90.00
_cell.angle_gamma   90.00
#
_symmetry.space_group_name_H-M   'P 1'
#
loop_
_entity.id
_entity.type
_entity.pdbx_description
1 polymer ?
#
loop_
_entity_poly.entity_id
_entity_poly.type
_entity_poly.pdbx_seq_one_letter_code
_entity_poly.pdbx_strand_id
1 'polypeptide(L)'
;MSLFAGLRTGSSVVRGIHRPANHVYRRTVMTLKNHKYTAHATARGLGRNGEVESDEGTGLKLRLATPKELGGKGDGQNPEQLFAMGYASCFLGALQMVAGQKGKSEAAKNAVIHAKVHIGNPSDLPGFGLEVELKVEGIEDQALIDAAHEGCPYSRALKHGVVVKVSKA
;
A
#
# COMPACT_ATOMS: atom_id res chain seq x y z
N MET A 1 -53.30 29.84 32.96
CA MET A 1 -52.07 30.59 33.33
C MET A 1 -51.09 29.60 33.96
N SER A 2 -49.97 29.41 33.27
CA SER A 2 -48.66 28.86 33.68
C SER A 2 -48.60 27.67 34.65
N LEU A 3 -48.31 26.49 34.10
CA LEU A 3 -47.57 25.44 34.80
C LEU A 3 -46.14 25.38 34.26
N PHE A 4 -45.22 25.27 35.21
CA PHE A 4 -43.78 25.44 35.11
C PHE A 4 -43.07 24.44 34.20
N ALA A 5 -42.08 24.97 33.48
CA ALA A 5 -41.06 24.25 32.74
C ALA A 5 -40.09 23.52 33.68
N GLY A 6 -39.68 22.31 33.29
CA GLY A 6 -38.67 21.52 33.97
C GLY A 6 -38.22 20.32 33.14
N LEU A 7 -37.68 20.57 31.94
CA LEU A 7 -37.03 19.53 31.15
C LEU A 7 -35.65 19.20 31.76
N ARG A 8 -35.53 17.98 32.28
CA ARG A 8 -34.25 17.36 32.66
C ARG A 8 -33.40 17.15 31.40
N THR A 9 -32.21 17.73 31.39
CA THR A 9 -31.15 17.45 30.41
C THR A 9 -30.56 16.07 30.66
N GLY A 10 -30.98 15.09 29.84
CA GLY A 10 -30.32 13.78 29.76
C GLY A 10 -29.05 13.89 28.92
N SER A 11 -27.90 14.02 29.58
CA SER A 11 -26.58 13.86 28.95
C SER A 11 -26.41 12.40 28.51
N SER A 12 -26.56 12.15 27.20
CA SER A 12 -26.24 10.87 26.58
C SER A 12 -24.73 10.72 26.51
N VAL A 13 -24.16 10.09 27.55
CA VAL A 13 -22.77 9.65 27.58
C VAL A 13 -22.54 8.69 26.40
N VAL A 14 -21.79 9.14 25.40
CA VAL A 14 -21.26 8.30 24.33
C VAL A 14 -20.38 7.25 25.00
N ARG A 15 -20.85 6.00 25.08
CA ARG A 15 -20.05 4.87 25.51
C ARG A 15 -18.93 4.67 24.48
N GLY A 16 -17.75 5.20 24.80
CA GLY A 16 -16.53 4.91 24.07
C GLY A 16 -16.31 3.39 24.05
N ILE A 17 -16.23 2.83 22.85
CA ILE A 17 -15.84 1.45 22.64
C ILE A 17 -14.40 1.32 23.14
N HIS A 18 -14.23 0.79 24.35
CA HIS A 18 -12.94 0.38 24.90
C HIS A 18 -12.40 -0.74 24.01
N ARG A 19 -11.52 -0.40 23.05
CA ARG A 19 -10.70 -1.39 22.36
C ARG A 19 -9.55 -1.77 23.30
N PRO A 20 -9.43 -3.02 23.75
CA PRO A 20 -8.32 -3.41 24.62
C PRO A 20 -6.99 -3.25 23.86
N ALA A 21 -6.02 -2.61 24.51
CA ALA A 21 -4.71 -2.23 23.96
C ALA A 21 -3.78 -3.41 23.57
N ASN A 22 -4.26 -4.66 23.60
CA ASN A 22 -3.43 -5.85 23.47
C ASN A 22 -3.96 -6.86 22.43
N HIS A 23 -4.59 -6.39 21.35
CA HIS A 23 -4.77 -7.26 20.19
C HIS A 23 -3.49 -7.23 19.35
N VAL A 24 -2.50 -8.06 19.72
CA VAL A 24 -1.35 -8.32 18.87
C VAL A 24 -1.88 -8.90 17.55
N TYR A 25 -1.89 -8.10 16.49
CA TYR A 25 -2.29 -8.54 15.17
C TYR A 25 -1.18 -9.48 14.66
N ARG A 26 -1.25 -10.77 15.01
CA ARG A 26 -0.30 -11.77 14.52
C ARG A 26 -0.57 -11.99 13.04
N ARG A 27 0.03 -11.17 12.19
CA ARG A 27 -0.06 -11.33 10.74
C ARG A 27 0.53 -12.70 10.37
N THR A 28 -0.21 -13.47 9.58
CA THR A 28 0.26 -14.76 9.05
C THR A 28 1.34 -14.50 8.01
N VAL A 29 2.61 -14.72 8.33
CA VAL A 29 3.72 -14.50 7.37
C VAL A 29 3.60 -15.45 6.18
N MET A 30 3.67 -14.90 4.96
CA MET A 30 3.66 -15.67 3.72
C MET A 30 5.07 -16.15 3.33
N THR A 31 5.20 -17.44 2.97
CA THR A 31 6.43 -18.07 2.47
C THR A 31 6.22 -18.69 1.09
N LEU A 32 7.22 -18.59 0.21
CA LEU A 32 7.16 -19.18 -1.14
C LEU A 32 7.61 -20.65 -1.13
N LYS A 33 6.87 -21.52 -1.83
CA LYS A 33 7.29 -22.92 -2.06
C LYS A 33 8.37 -23.05 -3.14
N ASN A 34 8.31 -22.19 -4.15
CA ASN A 34 9.29 -22.08 -5.23
C ASN A 34 9.39 -20.62 -5.68
N HIS A 35 10.51 -20.27 -6.32
CA HIS A 35 10.71 -18.96 -6.95
C HIS A 35 10.52 -19.12 -8.46
N LYS A 36 9.52 -18.44 -9.02
CA LYS A 36 9.24 -18.44 -10.47
C LYS A 36 10.04 -17.36 -11.21
N TYR A 37 10.31 -16.25 -10.54
CA TYR A 37 11.07 -15.13 -11.05
C TYR A 37 11.71 -14.39 -9.87
N THR A 38 12.89 -13.82 -10.10
CA THR A 38 13.63 -13.00 -9.14
C THR A 38 14.06 -11.72 -9.84
N ALA A 39 13.62 -10.56 -9.35
CA ALA A 39 14.13 -9.27 -9.80
C ALA A 39 15.35 -8.87 -8.97
N HIS A 40 16.33 -8.24 -9.60
CA HIS A 40 17.50 -7.70 -8.92
C HIS A 40 17.53 -6.17 -9.01
N ALA A 41 17.90 -5.51 -7.93
CA ALA A 41 18.12 -4.08 -7.92
C ALA A 41 19.24 -3.72 -6.93
N THR A 42 20.02 -2.70 -7.28
CA THR A 42 21.12 -2.21 -6.46
C THR A 42 20.96 -0.70 -6.25
N ALA A 43 21.04 -0.25 -5.00
CA ALA A 43 21.07 1.16 -4.65
C ALA A 43 22.48 1.57 -4.20
N ARG A 44 22.98 2.73 -4.66
CA ARG A 44 24.32 3.25 -4.37
C ARG A 44 24.27 4.73 -4.01
N GLY A 45 25.28 5.21 -3.28
CA GLY A 45 25.36 6.60 -2.82
C GLY A 45 24.57 6.83 -1.53
N LEU A 46 24.03 8.04 -1.35
CA LEU A 46 23.42 8.46 -0.08
C LEU A 46 21.96 8.01 0.04
N GLY A 47 21.71 6.70 0.11
CA GLY A 47 20.38 6.15 0.40
C GLY A 47 19.27 6.74 -0.49
N ARG A 48 18.38 7.55 0.11
CA ARG A 48 17.27 8.26 -0.58
C ARG A 48 17.74 9.45 -1.46
N ASN A 49 19.04 9.69 -1.57
CA ASN A 49 19.71 10.71 -2.38
C ASN A 49 20.90 10.07 -3.14
N GLY A 50 20.60 9.15 -4.05
CA GLY A 50 21.61 8.34 -4.73
C GLY A 50 21.14 7.84 -6.08
N GLU A 51 21.53 6.63 -6.44
CA GLU A 51 21.08 5.96 -7.66
C GLU A 51 20.53 4.59 -7.33
N VAL A 52 19.51 4.17 -8.06
CA VAL A 52 19.01 2.79 -8.07
C VAL A 52 19.02 2.27 -9.50
N GLU A 53 19.43 1.02 -9.65
CA GLU A 53 19.51 0.34 -10.94
C GLU A 53 18.94 -1.08 -10.81
N SER A 54 18.03 -1.47 -11.70
CA SER A 54 17.61 -2.86 -11.83
C SER A 54 18.56 -3.62 -12.76
N ASP A 55 18.75 -4.91 -12.53
CA ASP A 55 19.55 -5.82 -13.37
C ASP A 55 20.85 -5.18 -13.89
N GLU A 56 21.82 -5.05 -12.98
CA GLU A 56 23.06 -4.29 -13.12
C GLU A 56 23.66 -4.29 -14.54
N GLY A 57 23.78 -3.09 -15.12
CA GLY A 57 24.32 -2.84 -16.45
C GLY A 57 23.32 -2.92 -17.59
N THR A 58 22.10 -3.41 -17.36
CA THR A 58 21.12 -3.68 -18.44
C THR A 58 19.71 -3.17 -18.16
N GLY A 59 19.36 -2.92 -16.90
CA GLY A 59 18.01 -2.54 -16.54
C GLY A 59 17.79 -1.04 -16.37
N LEU A 60 16.72 -0.72 -15.63
CA LEU A 60 16.26 0.64 -15.39
C LEU A 60 17.15 1.33 -14.37
N LYS A 61 17.74 2.47 -14.74
CA LYS A 61 18.55 3.31 -13.86
C LYS A 61 17.84 4.62 -13.54
N LEU A 62 17.73 4.94 -12.25
CA LEU A 62 17.06 6.15 -11.75
C LEU A 62 17.91 6.88 -10.72
N ARG A 63 17.98 8.21 -10.84
CA ARG A 63 18.47 9.07 -9.78
C ARG A 63 17.39 9.25 -8.71
N LEU A 64 17.76 9.03 -7.45
CA LEU A 64 16.91 9.26 -6.30
C LEU A 64 17.21 10.60 -5.65
N ALA A 65 16.15 11.28 -5.20
CA ALA A 65 16.23 12.45 -4.35
C ALA A 65 15.15 12.40 -3.27
N THR A 66 15.49 12.86 -2.08
CA THR A 66 14.55 12.99 -0.97
C THR A 66 13.57 14.12 -1.29
N PRO A 67 12.25 13.91 -1.15
CA PRO A 67 11.24 14.94 -1.33
C PRO A 67 11.46 16.15 -0.42
N LYS A 68 10.94 17.32 -0.80
CA LYS A 68 11.08 18.56 -0.03
C LYS A 68 10.41 18.45 1.34
N GLU A 69 9.30 17.74 1.39
CA GLU A 69 8.50 17.46 2.58
C GLU A 69 9.28 16.63 3.61
N LEU A 70 10.31 15.90 3.17
CA LEU A 70 11.25 15.15 4.01
C LEU A 70 12.62 15.84 4.14
N GLY A 71 12.69 17.14 3.82
CA GLY A 71 13.91 17.96 3.97
C GLY A 71 14.94 17.82 2.84
N GLY A 72 14.57 17.21 1.71
CA GLY A 72 15.45 17.05 0.55
C GLY A 72 15.25 18.11 -0.54
N LYS A 73 15.96 17.93 -1.66
CA LYS A 73 15.87 18.82 -2.83
C LYS A 73 14.66 18.55 -3.71
N GLY A 74 14.14 17.32 -3.70
CA GLY A 74 13.01 16.88 -4.53
C GLY A 74 13.29 16.87 -6.04
N ASP A 75 14.56 16.80 -6.45
CA ASP A 75 15.01 16.91 -7.83
C ASP A 75 15.29 15.55 -8.50
N GLY A 76 14.59 14.50 -8.06
CA GLY A 76 14.76 13.12 -8.52
C GLY A 76 13.57 12.25 -8.11
N GLN A 77 13.65 10.96 -8.44
CA GLN A 77 12.61 10.00 -8.04
C GLN A 77 12.76 9.61 -6.56
N ASN A 78 11.77 8.95 -5.99
CA ASN A 78 11.84 8.47 -4.61
C ASN A 78 11.24 7.07 -4.42
N PRO A 79 11.60 6.36 -3.34
CA PRO A 79 11.08 5.01 -3.08
C PRO A 79 9.56 4.90 -3.07
N GLU A 80 8.83 5.90 -2.59
CA GLU A 80 7.36 5.88 -2.53
C GLU A 80 6.74 5.94 -3.93
N GLN A 81 7.31 6.72 -4.85
CA GLN A 81 6.92 6.73 -6.26
C GLN A 81 7.16 5.36 -6.91
N LEU A 82 8.32 4.74 -6.66
CA LEU A 82 8.62 3.39 -7.18
C LEU A 82 7.62 2.37 -6.65
N PHE A 83 7.29 2.45 -5.37
CA PHE A 83 6.29 1.58 -4.76
C PHE A 83 4.89 1.82 -5.31
N ALA A 84 4.49 3.08 -5.53
CA ALA A 84 3.20 3.43 -6.13
C ALA A 84 3.07 2.87 -7.56
N MET A 85 4.10 3.02 -8.40
CA MET A 85 4.13 2.46 -9.76
C MET A 85 4.06 0.94 -9.74
N GLY A 86 4.83 0.30 -8.86
CA GLY A 86 4.83 -1.15 -8.69
C GLY A 86 3.47 -1.68 -8.25
N TYR A 87 2.85 -1.03 -7.26
CA TYR A 87 1.56 -1.45 -6.73
C TYR A 87 0.42 -1.23 -7.75
N ALA A 88 0.34 -0.06 -8.39
CA ALA A 88 -0.67 0.21 -9.43
C ALA A 88 -0.61 -0.86 -10.54
N SER A 89 0.59 -1.14 -11.05
CA SER A 89 0.81 -2.16 -12.08
C SER A 89 0.45 -3.57 -11.60
N CYS A 90 0.85 -3.93 -10.37
CA CYS A 90 0.58 -5.23 -9.79
C CYS A 90 -0.93 -5.46 -9.57
N PHE A 91 -1.64 -4.43 -9.14
CA PHE A 91 -3.09 -4.49 -8.93
C PHE A 91 -3.85 -4.57 -10.25
N LEU A 92 -3.46 -3.80 -11.27
CA LEU A 92 -4.06 -3.88 -12.60
C LEU A 92 -3.92 -5.29 -13.19
N GLY A 93 -2.73 -5.89 -13.10
CA GLY A 93 -2.51 -7.26 -13.56
C GLY A 93 -3.37 -8.29 -12.81
N ALA A 94 -3.51 -8.15 -11.49
CA ALA A 94 -4.39 -9.01 -10.70
C ALA A 94 -5.86 -8.87 -11.10
N LEU A 95 -6.31 -7.63 -11.33
CA LEU A 95 -7.67 -7.32 -11.77
C LEU A 95 -7.98 -7.96 -13.12
N GLN A 96 -7.12 -7.77 -14.12
CA GLN A 96 -7.29 -8.34 -15.45
C GLN A 96 -7.25 -9.88 -15.42
N MET A 97 -6.38 -10.47 -14.60
CA MET A 97 -6.32 -11.93 -14.41
C MET A 97 -7.63 -12.49 -13.84
N VAL A 98 -8.14 -11.90 -12.76
CA VAL A 98 -9.40 -12.34 -12.13
C VAL A 98 -10.59 -12.11 -13.08
N ALA A 99 -10.60 -11.01 -13.82
CA ALA A 99 -11.62 -10.76 -14.83
C ALA A 99 -11.62 -11.86 -15.90
N GLY A 100 -10.45 -12.25 -16.39
CA GLY A 100 -10.30 -13.36 -17.34
C GLY A 100 -10.80 -14.70 -16.79
N GLN A 101 -10.47 -15.03 -15.55
CA GLN A 101 -10.97 -16.24 -14.88
C GLN A 101 -12.50 -16.27 -14.75
N LYS A 102 -13.15 -15.11 -14.70
CA LYS A 102 -14.60 -14.95 -14.61
C LYS A 102 -15.28 -14.76 -15.98
N GLY A 103 -14.53 -14.84 -17.10
CA GLY A 103 -15.06 -14.58 -18.44
C GLY A 103 -15.44 -13.12 -18.70
N LYS A 104 -14.86 -12.17 -17.94
CA LYS A 104 -15.12 -10.73 -18.01
C LYS A 104 -13.93 -9.92 -18.53
N SER A 105 -13.04 -10.49 -19.34
CA SER A 105 -11.80 -9.83 -19.79
C SER A 105 -12.03 -8.44 -20.40
N GLU A 106 -13.05 -8.30 -21.25
CA GLU A 106 -13.35 -7.01 -21.90
C GLU A 106 -13.74 -5.91 -20.90
N ALA A 107 -14.35 -6.28 -19.76
CA ALA A 107 -14.70 -5.31 -18.73
C ALA A 107 -13.46 -4.68 -18.07
N ALA A 108 -12.35 -5.41 -17.97
CA ALA A 108 -11.11 -4.94 -17.34
C ALA A 108 -10.05 -4.41 -18.32
N LYS A 109 -10.35 -4.42 -19.63
CA LYS A 109 -9.38 -4.11 -20.69
C LYS A 109 -8.83 -2.69 -20.60
N ASN A 110 -9.69 -1.72 -20.28
CA ASN A 110 -9.34 -0.31 -20.18
C ASN A 110 -9.31 0.19 -18.73
N ALA A 111 -9.23 -0.73 -17.75
CA ALA A 111 -9.15 -0.35 -16.35
C ALA A 111 -7.86 0.45 -16.06
N VAL A 112 -7.98 1.47 -15.24
CA VAL A 112 -6.82 2.29 -14.80
C VAL A 112 -6.74 2.25 -13.28
N ILE A 113 -5.54 2.02 -12.75
CA ILE A 113 -5.29 1.98 -11.31
C ILE A 113 -4.46 3.19 -10.91
N HIS A 114 -5.00 3.99 -10.01
CA HIS A 114 -4.33 5.12 -9.42
C HIS A 114 -3.86 4.73 -8.02
N ALA A 115 -2.54 4.71 -7.78
CA ALA A 115 -1.97 4.45 -6.48
C ALA A 115 -1.41 5.71 -5.85
N LYS A 116 -1.80 6.00 -4.61
CA LYS A 116 -1.14 6.98 -3.76
C LYS A 116 -0.44 6.27 -2.63
N VAL A 117 0.81 6.65 -2.40
CA VAL A 117 1.62 6.12 -1.29
C VAL A 117 2.01 7.30 -0.42
N HIS A 118 1.58 7.23 0.84
CA HIS A 118 1.86 8.21 1.86
C HIS A 118 2.98 7.70 2.75
N ILE A 119 3.96 8.55 3.04
CA ILE A 119 4.97 8.31 4.07
C ILE A 119 4.78 9.34 5.18
N GLY A 120 4.78 8.87 6.42
CA GLY A 120 4.53 9.73 7.58
C GLY A 120 4.78 8.99 8.90
N ASN A 121 4.56 9.67 10.02
CA ASN A 121 4.68 9.05 11.32
C ASN A 121 3.43 8.20 11.63
N PRO A 122 3.57 6.90 11.93
CA PRO A 122 2.46 6.09 12.35
C PRO A 122 2.00 6.49 13.75
N SER A 123 0.69 6.36 14.03
CA SER A 123 0.12 6.73 15.32
C SER A 123 0.62 5.87 16.48
N ASP A 124 0.95 4.61 16.21
CA ASP A 124 1.18 3.59 17.24
C ASP A 124 2.65 3.15 17.35
N LEU A 125 3.55 3.70 16.53
CA LEU A 125 4.97 3.28 16.45
C LEU A 125 5.88 4.47 16.15
N PRO A 126 7.13 4.48 16.67
CA PRO A 126 8.11 5.51 16.29
C PRO A 126 8.61 5.31 14.85
N GLY A 127 9.12 6.39 14.26
CA GLY A 127 9.72 6.37 12.92
C GLY A 127 8.72 6.67 11.79
N PHE A 128 9.01 6.16 10.59
CA PHE A 128 8.16 6.32 9.41
C PHE A 128 7.37 5.04 9.12
N GLY A 129 6.12 5.21 8.72
CA GLY A 129 5.25 4.18 8.17
C GLY A 129 4.77 4.55 6.77
N LEU A 130 4.11 3.60 6.12
CA LEU A 130 3.47 3.79 4.82
C LEU A 130 1.96 3.54 4.92
N GLU A 131 1.19 4.36 4.21
CA GLU A 131 -0.22 4.14 3.92
C GLU A 131 -0.43 4.16 2.39
N VAL A 132 -1.34 3.34 1.88
CA VAL A 132 -1.61 3.24 0.44
C VAL A 132 -3.10 3.40 0.17
N GLU A 133 -3.44 4.27 -0.77
CA GLU A 133 -4.77 4.35 -1.37
C GLU A 133 -4.70 3.83 -2.81
N LEU A 134 -5.62 2.94 -3.18
CA LEU A 134 -5.83 2.53 -4.57
C LEU A 134 -7.21 3.00 -5.02
N LYS A 135 -7.28 3.65 -6.19
CA LYS A 135 -8.53 3.95 -6.89
C LYS A 135 -8.56 3.21 -8.21
N VAL A 136 -9.68 2.57 -8.49
CA VAL A 136 -9.92 1.82 -9.73
C VAL A 136 -10.87 2.63 -10.60
N GLU A 137 -10.45 2.90 -11.83
CA GLU A 137 -11.25 3.59 -12.84
C GLU A 137 -11.65 2.62 -13.95
N GLY A 138 -12.88 2.76 -14.45
CA GLY A 138 -13.42 1.93 -15.52
C GLY A 138 -14.01 0.58 -15.08
N ILE A 139 -14.16 0.35 -13.77
CA ILE A 139 -14.74 -0.89 -13.21
C ILE A 139 -15.78 -0.56 -12.15
N GLU A 140 -17.03 -0.94 -12.41
CA GLU A 140 -18.15 -0.77 -11.46
C GLU A 140 -18.36 -2.00 -10.57
N ASP A 141 -17.83 -3.17 -10.96
CA ASP A 141 -17.99 -4.43 -10.22
C ASP A 141 -17.06 -4.47 -9.00
N GLN A 142 -17.56 -4.05 -7.84
CA GLN A 142 -16.80 -4.07 -6.59
C GLN A 142 -16.32 -5.47 -6.20
N ALA A 143 -17.09 -6.52 -6.48
CA ALA A 143 -16.67 -7.88 -6.17
C ALA A 143 -15.47 -8.33 -7.01
N LEU A 144 -15.33 -7.80 -8.23
CA LEU A 144 -14.16 -8.00 -9.06
C LEU A 144 -12.93 -7.25 -8.50
N ILE A 145 -13.12 -6.01 -8.02
CA ILE A 145 -12.06 -5.21 -7.37
C ILE A 145 -11.57 -5.90 -6.09
N ASP A 146 -12.48 -6.36 -5.25
CA ASP A 146 -12.15 -7.06 -4.00
C ASP A 146 -11.38 -8.36 -4.27
N ALA A 147 -11.82 -9.13 -5.26
CA ALA A 147 -11.12 -10.35 -5.67
C ALA A 147 -9.73 -10.05 -6.23
N ALA A 148 -9.55 -8.94 -6.96
CA ALA A 148 -8.24 -8.47 -7.41
C ALA A 148 -7.34 -8.09 -6.21
N HIS A 149 -7.91 -7.45 -5.18
CA HIS A 149 -7.18 -7.10 -3.96
C HIS A 149 -6.69 -8.34 -3.21
N GLU A 150 -7.50 -9.39 -3.09
CA GLU A 150 -7.09 -10.66 -2.47
C GLU A 150 -6.05 -11.44 -3.30
N GLY A 151 -6.06 -11.26 -4.62
CA GLY A 151 -5.14 -11.89 -5.56
C GLY A 151 -3.80 -11.15 -5.75
N CYS A 152 -3.79 -9.83 -5.59
CA CYS A 152 -2.63 -8.98 -5.85
C CYS A 152 -1.46 -9.29 -4.90
N PRO A 153 -0.26 -9.68 -5.42
CA PRO A 153 0.91 -9.94 -4.59
C PRO A 153 1.28 -8.83 -3.60
N TYR A 154 1.17 -7.55 -4.00
CA TYR A 154 1.50 -6.40 -3.14
C TYR A 154 0.48 -6.24 -2.01
N SER A 155 -0.82 -6.35 -2.30
CA SER A 155 -1.88 -6.36 -1.28
C SER A 155 -1.68 -7.49 -0.26
N ARG A 156 -1.39 -8.70 -0.76
CA ARG A 156 -1.13 -9.86 0.09
C ARG A 156 0.09 -9.65 0.98
N ALA A 157 1.17 -9.07 0.45
CA ALA A 157 2.38 -8.76 1.22
C ALA A 157 2.10 -7.79 2.37
N LEU A 158 1.27 -6.77 2.17
CA LEU A 158 0.90 -5.81 3.23
C LEU A 158 -0.08 -6.41 4.26
N LYS A 159 -1.00 -7.28 3.83
CA LYS A 159 -2.00 -7.93 4.69
C LYS A 159 -1.40 -9.02 5.59
N HIS A 160 -0.57 -9.88 5.00
CA HIS A 160 -0.03 -11.09 5.63
C HIS A 160 1.41 -10.92 6.11
N GLY A 161 2.17 -10.01 5.51
CA GLY A 161 3.62 -9.93 5.70
C GLY A 161 4.37 -10.96 4.85
N VAL A 162 5.64 -10.71 4.64
CA VAL A 162 6.56 -11.55 3.85
C VAL A 162 7.83 -11.82 4.63
N VAL A 163 8.53 -12.91 4.29
CA VAL A 163 9.86 -13.16 4.84
C VAL A 163 10.87 -12.21 4.16
N VAL A 164 11.50 -11.37 4.96
CA VAL A 164 12.63 -10.51 4.55
C VAL A 164 13.89 -11.03 5.23
N LYS A 165 14.92 -11.35 4.46
CA LYS A 165 16.22 -11.78 4.96
C LYS A 165 17.22 -10.64 4.80
N VAL A 166 17.93 -10.30 5.87
CA VAL A 166 18.98 -9.29 5.88
C VAL A 166 20.26 -9.96 6.34
N SER A 167 21.32 -9.86 5.54
CA SER A 167 22.64 -10.42 5.84
C SER A 167 23.74 -9.48 5.35
N LYS A 168 24.91 -9.56 5.98
CA LYS A 168 26.13 -8.94 5.43
C LYS A 168 26.54 -9.66 4.14
N ALA A 169 27.06 -8.89 3.18
CA ALA A 169 27.74 -9.44 2.00
C ALA A 169 29.07 -10.10 2.40
#